data_AF-A0A7S0RNT7-F1
#
_entry.id   AF-A0A7S0RNT7-F1
#
_cell.length_a   1.000
_cell.length_b   1.000
_cell.length_c   1.000
_cell.angle_alpha   90.00
_cell.angle_beta   90.00
_cell.angle_gamma   90.00
#
_symmetry.space_group_name_H-M   'P 1'
#
loop_
_entity.id
_entity.type
_entity.pdbx_description
1 polymer ?
#
loop_
_entity_poly.entity_id
_entity_poly.type
_entity_poly.pdbx_seq_one_letter_code
_entity_poly.pdbx_strand_id
1 'polypeptide(L)'
;MMLSSRPLQQCGKCSQHRSGLLMPRPSLSRPLRPHAAIKRNVAPSSAKRAKAKRTVVVEEAPTIVLPVLNIPLPENLYVAAEIVVLAAQLALVDAAFSGDWSRIGVITQDTELLLQKVVAFIVIAHTVVALLTAQLASKKGLPVAESGVKGFLFGTMELYKVYQK
;
A
#
# COMPACT_ATOMS: atom_id res chain seq x y z
N MET A 1 -43.81 35.49 -27.21
CA MET A 1 -44.10 34.42 -28.20
C MET A 1 -42.75 34.00 -28.80
N MET A 2 -42.25 32.78 -28.77
CA MET A 2 -42.72 31.45 -28.36
C MET A 2 -41.52 30.68 -27.79
N LEU A 3 -41.79 29.88 -26.76
CA LEU A 3 -40.92 28.86 -26.19
C LEU A 3 -40.68 27.71 -27.19
N SER A 4 -39.51 27.07 -27.14
CA SER A 4 -39.43 25.66 -27.53
C SER A 4 -38.30 24.94 -26.80
N SER A 5 -38.71 24.33 -25.68
CA SER A 5 -37.97 23.40 -24.86
C SER A 5 -37.84 22.05 -25.57
N ARG A 6 -36.65 21.45 -25.58
CA ARG A 6 -36.46 20.05 -25.97
C ARG A 6 -36.35 19.16 -24.72
N PRO A 7 -37.08 18.04 -24.64
CA PRO A 7 -37.01 17.14 -23.50
C PRO A 7 -35.84 16.14 -23.62
N LEU A 8 -35.21 15.88 -22.47
CA LEU A 8 -34.41 14.69 -22.18
C LEU A 8 -35.35 13.49 -22.09
N GLN A 9 -35.05 12.39 -22.79
CA GLN A 9 -35.71 11.11 -22.54
C GLN A 9 -34.69 10.04 -22.16
N GLN A 10 -35.00 9.45 -21.01
CA GLN A 10 -34.25 8.52 -20.19
C GLN A 10 -33.82 7.24 -20.93
N CYS A 11 -32.54 6.89 -20.79
CA CYS A 11 -32.04 5.57 -21.14
C CYS A 11 -32.40 4.58 -20.01
N GLY A 12 -33.20 3.57 -20.35
CA GLY A 12 -33.76 2.61 -19.42
C GLY A 12 -32.80 1.47 -19.05
N LYS A 13 -32.77 1.17 -17.74
CA LYS A 13 -32.71 -0.17 -17.13
C LYS A 13 -31.61 -1.12 -17.62
N CYS A 14 -30.47 -1.10 -16.94
CA CYS A 14 -29.56 -2.24 -16.88
C CYS A 14 -29.91 -3.07 -15.62
N SER A 15 -30.74 -4.10 -15.79
CA SER A 15 -31.02 -5.12 -14.77
C SER A 15 -30.27 -6.38 -15.17
N GLN A 16 -29.02 -6.52 -14.70
CA GLN A 16 -28.26 -7.75 -14.89
C GLN A 16 -28.42 -8.69 -13.70
N HIS A 17 -28.68 -9.93 -14.09
CA HIS A 17 -29.03 -11.07 -13.29
C HIS A 17 -27.93 -11.50 -12.32
N ARG A 18 -28.42 -11.95 -11.17
CA ARG A 18 -27.73 -12.57 -10.05
C ARG A 18 -27.16 -13.93 -10.50
N SER A 19 -25.85 -14.02 -10.68
CA SER A 19 -25.14 -15.29 -10.86
C SER A 19 -25.05 -16.03 -9.52
N GLY A 20 -25.93 -17.02 -9.33
CA GLY A 20 -25.74 -18.07 -8.34
C GLY A 20 -24.76 -19.10 -8.90
N LEU A 21 -23.59 -19.21 -8.29
CA LEU A 21 -22.65 -20.32 -8.53
C LEU A 21 -22.35 -20.99 -7.20
N LEU A 22 -23.08 -22.08 -6.95
CA LEU A 22 -22.77 -23.05 -5.91
C LEU A 22 -21.39 -23.65 -6.19
N MET A 23 -20.46 -23.46 -5.27
CA MET A 23 -19.23 -24.24 -5.22
C MET A 23 -19.54 -25.67 -4.71
N PRO A 24 -19.05 -26.73 -5.39
CA PRO A 24 -19.12 -28.08 -4.86
C PRO A 24 -17.99 -28.32 -3.85
N ARG A 25 -18.35 -28.92 -2.71
CA ARG A 25 -17.42 -29.47 -1.71
C ARG A 25 -16.66 -30.67 -2.30
N PRO A 26 -15.33 -30.76 -2.20
CA PRO A 26 -14.63 -32.01 -2.42
C PRO A 26 -14.68 -32.89 -1.17
N SER A 27 -15.35 -34.02 -1.29
CA SER A 27 -15.29 -35.16 -0.39
C SER A 27 -13.93 -35.86 -0.53
N LEU A 28 -13.09 -35.76 0.50
CA LEU A 28 -11.87 -36.57 0.61
C LEU A 28 -12.15 -37.79 1.49
N SER A 29 -12.72 -38.82 0.88
CA SER A 29 -12.62 -40.20 1.37
C SER A 29 -11.39 -40.84 0.74
N ARG A 30 -10.32 -41.01 1.53
CA ARG A 30 -9.22 -41.92 1.16
C ARG A 30 -9.07 -43.03 2.20
N PRO A 31 -8.86 -44.28 1.74
CA PRO A 31 -8.94 -45.47 2.57
C PRO A 31 -7.67 -45.70 3.39
N LEU A 32 -7.89 -46.23 4.59
CA LEU A 32 -6.89 -46.88 5.43
C LEU A 32 -6.30 -48.09 4.70
N ARG A 33 -4.96 -48.18 4.65
CA ARG A 33 -4.21 -49.40 4.34
C ARG A 33 -2.95 -49.50 5.20
N PRO A 34 -2.44 -50.73 5.40
CA PRO A 34 -2.19 -51.26 6.73
C PRO A 34 -0.72 -51.25 7.15
N HIS A 35 -0.56 -51.51 8.45
CA HIS A 35 0.66 -51.77 9.21
C HIS A 35 1.75 -52.53 8.44
N ALA A 36 2.92 -51.90 8.31
CA ALA A 36 4.18 -52.57 8.09
C ALA A 36 5.08 -52.33 9.32
N ALA A 37 5.34 -53.41 10.04
CA ALA A 37 6.18 -53.45 11.23
C ALA A 37 7.65 -53.14 10.85
N ILE A 38 8.15 -52.00 11.32
CA ILE A 38 9.57 -51.67 11.24
C ILE A 38 10.23 -52.10 12.56
N LYS A 39 11.10 -53.10 12.44
CA LYS A 39 11.99 -53.62 13.50
C LYS A 39 12.77 -52.46 14.13
N ARG A 40 12.65 -52.33 15.45
CA ARG A 40 13.51 -51.48 16.26
C ARG A 40 14.85 -52.18 16.45
N ASN A 41 15.90 -51.67 15.82
CA ASN A 41 17.27 -51.94 16.25
C ASN A 41 17.65 -50.88 17.28
N VAL A 42 17.65 -51.28 18.55
CA VAL A 42 18.18 -50.49 19.66
C VAL A 42 19.70 -50.63 19.62
N ALA A 43 20.40 -49.54 19.35
CA ALA A 43 21.82 -49.40 19.66
C ALA A 43 21.95 -48.30 20.72
N PRO A 44 22.61 -48.55 21.88
CA PRO A 44 22.92 -47.50 22.83
C PRO A 44 24.24 -46.88 22.40
N SER A 45 24.18 -45.76 21.68
CA SER A 45 25.35 -44.94 21.41
C SER A 45 25.17 -43.59 22.06
N SER A 46 25.81 -43.48 23.22
CA SER A 46 26.16 -42.26 23.93
C SER A 46 26.71 -41.19 22.99
N ALA A 47 25.82 -40.31 22.52
CA ALA A 47 26.18 -39.07 21.84
C ALA A 47 25.86 -37.89 22.78
N LYS A 48 26.93 -37.25 23.25
CA LYS A 48 26.92 -36.02 24.03
C LYS A 48 25.97 -35.02 23.38
N ARG A 49 24.92 -34.63 24.11
CA ARG A 49 23.99 -33.56 23.74
C ARG A 49 24.74 -32.23 23.77
N ALA A 50 25.47 -31.93 22.68
CA ALA A 50 25.93 -30.60 22.40
C ALA A 50 24.67 -29.72 22.34
N LYS A 51 24.52 -28.83 23.31
CA LYS A 51 23.53 -27.76 23.26
C LYS A 51 23.86 -26.95 22.01
N ALA A 52 23.14 -27.23 20.92
CA ALA A 52 23.08 -26.34 19.78
C ALA A 52 22.50 -25.02 20.29
N LYS A 53 23.40 -24.08 20.56
CA LYS A 53 23.07 -22.68 20.79
C LYS A 53 22.41 -22.23 19.48
N ARG A 54 21.08 -22.20 19.47
CA ARG A 54 20.30 -21.58 18.40
C ARG A 54 20.66 -20.10 18.45
N THR A 55 21.70 -19.75 17.70
CA THR A 55 21.95 -18.36 17.32
C THR A 55 20.70 -17.96 16.56
N VAL A 56 19.82 -17.22 17.24
CA VAL A 56 18.84 -16.39 16.55
C VAL A 56 19.71 -15.46 15.73
N VAL A 57 19.86 -15.79 14.44
CA VAL A 57 20.27 -14.82 13.44
C VAL A 57 19.14 -13.80 13.51
N VAL A 58 19.36 -12.75 14.29
CA VAL A 58 18.63 -11.51 14.11
C VAL A 58 19.04 -11.12 12.71
N GLU A 59 18.18 -11.45 11.75
CA GLU A 59 18.28 -10.90 10.41
C GLU A 59 18.30 -9.39 10.63
N GLU A 60 19.46 -8.79 10.42
CA GLU A 60 19.64 -7.35 10.57
C GLU A 60 18.83 -6.74 9.43
N ALA A 61 17.59 -6.41 9.73
CA ALA A 61 16.65 -5.91 8.74
C ALA A 61 17.28 -4.70 8.06
N PRO A 62 17.17 -4.57 6.72
CA PRO A 62 17.63 -3.39 6.01
C PRO A 62 17.04 -2.14 6.69
N THR A 63 17.91 -1.28 7.19
CA THR A 63 17.55 -0.05 7.88
C THR A 63 17.75 1.14 6.94
N ILE A 64 16.76 2.03 6.90
CA ILE A 64 16.84 3.29 6.16
C ILE A 64 17.07 4.40 7.19
N VAL A 65 18.16 5.16 7.06
CA VAL A 65 18.50 6.24 7.99
C VAL A 65 17.85 7.54 7.53
N LEU A 66 16.92 8.12 8.28
CA LEU A 66 16.36 9.42 7.89
C LEU A 66 17.42 10.53 8.08
N PRO A 67 17.82 11.27 7.03
CA PRO A 67 18.98 12.16 7.10
C PRO A 67 18.78 13.38 8.01
N VAL A 68 17.54 13.86 8.17
CA VAL A 68 17.24 15.04 9.01
C VAL A 68 17.23 14.69 10.50
N LEU A 69 16.73 13.50 10.85
CA LEU A 69 16.53 13.09 12.24
C LEU A 69 17.59 12.10 12.73
N ASN A 70 18.41 11.56 11.81
CA ASN A 70 19.39 10.50 12.06
C ASN A 70 18.79 9.30 12.81
N ILE A 71 17.52 8.97 12.52
CA ILE A 71 16.81 7.84 13.12
C ILE A 71 16.91 6.64 12.16
N PRO A 72 17.49 5.51 12.58
CA PRO A 72 17.42 4.27 11.81
C PRO A 72 15.99 3.74 11.85
N LEU A 73 15.34 3.68 10.70
CA LEU A 73 14.01 3.13 10.55
C LEU A 73 14.09 1.75 9.91
N PRO A 74 13.47 0.71 10.49
CA PRO A 74 13.39 -0.58 9.81
C PRO A 74 12.50 -0.44 8.57
N GLU A 75 12.83 -1.15 7.49
CA GLU A 75 12.17 -1.00 6.18
C GLU A 75 10.64 -1.17 6.25
N ASN A 76 10.15 -2.09 7.10
CA ASN A 76 8.71 -2.29 7.31
C ASN A 76 8.00 -1.05 7.86
N LEU A 77 8.64 -0.32 8.78
CA LEU A 77 8.09 0.92 9.34
C LEU A 77 8.13 2.04 8.30
N TYR A 78 9.15 2.05 7.44
CA TYR A 78 9.23 2.98 6.34
C TYR A 78 8.09 2.80 5.33
N VAL A 79 7.84 1.55 4.91
CA VAL A 79 6.72 1.23 3.99
C VAL A 79 5.37 1.51 4.66
N ALA A 80 5.23 1.23 5.96
CA ALA A 80 4.02 1.59 6.70
C ALA A 80 3.77 3.10 6.70
N ALA A 81 4.83 3.91 6.87
CA ALA A 81 4.72 5.36 6.78
C ALA A 81 4.32 5.84 5.36
N GLU A 82 4.87 5.23 4.29
CA GLU A 82 4.45 5.52 2.91
C GLU A 82 2.95 5.25 2.70
N ILE A 83 2.45 4.13 3.22
CA ILE A 83 1.02 3.77 3.14
C ILE A 83 0.16 4.77 3.90
N VAL A 84 0.55 5.16 5.12
CA VAL A 84 -0.18 6.15 5.93
C VAL A 84 -0.23 7.49 5.22
N VAL A 85 0.88 7.94 4.65
CA VAL A 85 0.97 9.20 3.89
C VAL A 85 0.06 9.15 2.66
N LEU A 86 0.05 8.04 1.91
CA LEU A 86 -0.83 7.89 0.75
C LEU A 86 -2.31 7.86 1.16
N ALA A 87 -2.66 7.11 2.20
CA ALA A 87 -4.03 7.04 2.71
C ALA A 87 -4.52 8.40 3.21
N ALA A 88 -3.68 9.16 3.91
CA ALA A 88 -4.01 10.51 4.38
C ALA A 88 -4.25 11.48 3.23
N GLN A 89 -3.43 11.42 2.17
CA GLN A 89 -3.63 12.22 0.96
C GLN A 89 -4.95 11.90 0.28
N LEU A 90 -5.28 10.61 0.12
CA LEU A 90 -6.55 10.19 -0.47
C LEU A 90 -7.75 10.62 0.38
N ALA A 91 -7.67 10.46 1.71
CA ALA A 91 -8.71 10.93 2.62
C ALA A 91 -8.88 12.46 2.58
N LEU A 92 -7.79 13.20 2.42
CA LEU A 92 -7.84 14.66 2.28
C LEU A 92 -8.52 15.08 0.98
N VAL A 93 -8.20 14.42 -0.14
CA VAL A 93 -8.86 14.68 -1.44
C VAL A 93 -10.34 14.34 -1.38
N ASP A 94 -10.69 13.21 -0.77
CA ASP A 94 -12.08 12.83 -0.52
C ASP A 94 -12.81 13.89 0.32
N ALA A 95 -12.19 14.36 1.40
CA ALA A 95 -12.74 15.42 2.25
C ALA A 95 -12.89 16.77 1.54
N ALA A 96 -12.03 17.07 0.57
CA ALA A 96 -12.03 18.34 -0.15
C ALA A 96 -13.06 18.42 -1.29
N PHE A 97 -13.44 17.29 -1.91
CA PHE A 97 -14.20 17.29 -3.17
C PHE A 97 -15.48 16.46 -3.17
N SER A 98 -15.70 15.58 -2.20
CA SER A 98 -16.93 14.75 -2.18
C SER A 98 -18.19 15.54 -1.81
N GLY A 99 -18.06 16.64 -1.05
CA GLY A 99 -19.20 17.36 -0.47
C GLY A 99 -19.97 16.58 0.61
N ASP A 100 -19.65 15.30 0.85
CA ASP A 100 -20.31 14.48 1.85
C ASP A 100 -19.98 14.97 3.27
N TRP A 101 -18.74 15.41 3.48
CA TRP A 101 -18.25 15.89 4.78
C TRP A 101 -18.94 17.18 5.23
N SER A 102 -19.20 18.10 4.29
CA SER A 102 -19.98 19.31 4.57
C SER A 102 -21.48 19.03 4.70
N ARG A 103 -22.02 18.05 3.94
CA ARG A 103 -23.42 17.63 4.08
C ARG A 103 -23.73 16.94 5.42
N ILE A 104 -22.83 16.11 5.93
CA ILE A 104 -22.97 15.44 7.24
C ILE A 104 -22.72 16.43 8.39
N GLY A 105 -22.14 17.60 8.09
CA GLY A 105 -21.84 18.65 9.08
C GLY A 105 -20.56 18.39 9.88
N VAL A 106 -19.68 17.51 9.41
CA VAL A 106 -18.36 17.30 10.02
C VAL A 106 -17.45 18.50 9.80
N ILE A 107 -17.55 19.13 8.61
CA ILE A 107 -16.85 20.36 8.25
C ILE A 107 -17.84 21.38 7.67
N THR A 108 -17.47 22.67 7.64
CA THR A 108 -18.26 23.69 6.95
C THR A 108 -17.91 23.77 5.46
N GLN A 109 -18.78 24.35 4.64
CA GLN A 109 -18.47 24.58 3.21
C GLN A 109 -17.25 25.48 3.01
N ASP A 110 -17.06 26.49 3.88
CA ASP A 110 -15.85 27.32 3.85
C ASP A 110 -14.58 26.51 4.14
N THR A 111 -14.68 25.54 5.05
CA THR A 111 -13.58 24.63 5.37
C THR A 111 -13.29 23.70 4.19
N GLU A 112 -14.31 23.20 3.50
CA GLU A 112 -14.14 22.41 2.27
C GLU A 112 -13.39 23.20 1.19
N LEU A 113 -13.75 24.46 0.97
CA LEU A 113 -13.04 25.35 0.05
C LEU A 113 -11.57 25.57 0.46
N LEU A 114 -11.30 25.67 1.77
CA LEU A 114 -9.94 25.75 2.29
C LEU A 114 -9.17 24.45 2.04
N LEU A 115 -9.79 23.28 2.25
CA LEU A 115 -9.19 21.98 1.96
C LEU A 115 -8.82 21.84 0.48
N GLN A 116 -9.63 22.33 -0.44
CA GLN A 116 -9.31 22.33 -1.88
C GLN A 116 -8.03 23.12 -2.17
N LYS A 117 -7.83 24.27 -1.51
CA LYS A 117 -6.60 25.07 -1.63
C LYS A 117 -5.39 24.33 -1.05
N VAL A 118 -5.57 23.63 0.07
CA VAL A 118 -4.52 22.80 0.68
C VAL A 118 -4.14 21.66 -0.26
N VAL A 119 -5.10 20.96 -0.86
CA VAL A 119 -4.84 19.91 -1.85
C VAL A 119 -4.07 20.46 -3.04
N ALA A 120 -4.48 21.61 -3.59
CA ALA A 120 -3.76 22.25 -4.70
C ALA A 120 -2.30 22.57 -4.32
N PHE A 121 -2.07 23.11 -3.12
CA PHE A 121 -0.73 23.37 -2.61
C PHE A 121 0.11 22.08 -2.49
N ILE A 122 -0.47 21.02 -1.92
CA ILE A 122 0.19 19.71 -1.77
C ILE A 122 0.56 19.13 -3.14
N VAL A 123 -0.35 19.17 -4.13
CA VAL A 123 -0.09 18.67 -5.49
C VAL A 123 1.05 19.43 -6.15
N ILE A 124 1.11 20.75 -6.01
CA ILE A 124 2.20 21.57 -6.54
C ILE A 124 3.52 21.17 -5.87
N ALA A 125 3.55 21.06 -4.54
CA ALA A 125 4.73 20.64 -3.81
C ALA A 125 5.22 19.25 -4.24
N HIS A 126 4.32 18.28 -4.37
CA HIS A 126 4.65 16.92 -4.83
C HIS A 126 5.13 16.90 -6.28
N THR A 127 4.61 17.79 -7.13
CA THR A 127 5.10 17.94 -8.52
C THR A 127 6.55 18.41 -8.53
N VAL A 128 6.92 19.38 -7.71
CA VAL A 128 8.31 19.83 -7.57
C VAL A 128 9.20 18.69 -7.08
N VAL A 129 8.77 17.95 -6.07
CA VAL A 129 9.54 16.82 -5.53
C VAL A 129 9.69 15.69 -6.57
N ALA A 130 8.65 15.40 -7.35
CA ALA A 130 8.71 14.43 -8.44
C ALA A 130 9.79 14.78 -9.47
N LEU A 131 9.85 16.05 -9.87
CA LEU A 131 10.86 16.55 -10.81
C LEU A 131 12.27 16.44 -10.22
N LEU A 132 12.46 16.83 -8.96
CA LEU A 132 13.75 16.71 -8.28
C LEU A 132 14.18 15.24 -8.15
N THR A 133 13.25 14.35 -7.83
CA THR A 133 13.50 12.91 -7.70
C THR A 133 13.87 12.30 -9.05
N ALA A 134 13.17 12.66 -10.12
CA ALA A 134 13.48 12.23 -11.49
C ALA A 134 14.86 12.73 -11.95
N GLN A 135 15.19 13.99 -11.68
CA GLN A 135 16.52 14.54 -11.99
C GLN A 135 17.63 13.83 -11.22
N LEU A 136 17.42 13.53 -9.94
CA LEU A 136 18.38 12.82 -9.11
C LEU A 136 18.56 11.37 -9.58
N ALA A 137 17.46 10.70 -9.92
CA ALA A 137 17.48 9.35 -10.48
C ALA A 137 18.26 9.28 -11.79
N SER A 138 18.09 10.27 -12.68
CA SER A 138 18.84 10.37 -13.94
C SER A 138 20.35 10.45 -13.70
N LYS A 139 20.79 11.23 -12.70
CA LYS A 139 22.21 11.34 -12.33
C LYS A 139 22.80 10.04 -11.78
N LYS A 140 21.96 9.19 -11.18
CA LYS A 140 22.36 7.91 -10.56
C LYS A 140 22.16 6.69 -11.46
N GLY A 141 21.67 6.88 -12.69
CA GLY A 141 21.38 5.77 -13.59
C GLY A 141 20.18 4.91 -13.16
N LEU A 142 19.28 5.48 -12.34
CA LEU A 142 18.05 4.82 -11.89
C LEU A 142 16.88 5.09 -12.86
N PRO A 143 15.81 4.27 -12.84
CA PRO A 143 14.65 4.49 -13.70
C PRO A 143 13.96 5.82 -13.36
N VAL A 144 14.12 6.80 -14.25
CA VAL A 144 13.67 8.19 -14.07
C VAL A 144 12.14 8.27 -13.89
N ALA A 145 11.39 7.57 -14.75
CA ALA A 145 9.93 7.60 -14.71
C ALA A 145 9.38 6.99 -13.41
N GLU A 146 9.88 5.82 -13.01
CA GLU A 146 9.45 5.15 -11.79
C GLU A 146 9.78 6.00 -10.55
N SER A 147 10.99 6.54 -10.49
CA SER A 147 11.44 7.39 -9.38
C SER A 147 10.65 8.70 -9.32
N GLY A 148 10.35 9.31 -10.47
CA GLY A 148 9.51 10.51 -10.55
C GLY A 148 8.08 10.26 -10.08
N VAL A 149 7.45 9.16 -10.51
CA VAL A 149 6.10 8.78 -10.07
C VAL A 149 6.05 8.50 -8.58
N LYS A 150 7.01 7.73 -8.04
CA LYS A 150 7.09 7.49 -6.61
C LYS A 150 7.38 8.78 -5.82
N GLY A 151 8.22 9.68 -6.36
CA GLY A 151 8.46 11.02 -5.82
C GLY A 151 7.20 11.89 -5.79
N PHE A 152 6.31 11.74 -6.77
CA PHE A 152 5.00 12.40 -6.75
C PHE A 152 4.05 11.81 -5.70
N LEU A 153 4.05 10.49 -5.50
CA LEU A 153 3.10 9.83 -4.60
C LEU A 153 3.50 9.90 -3.12
N PHE A 154 4.80 9.73 -2.84
CA PHE A 154 5.34 9.66 -1.48
C PHE A 154 6.14 10.91 -1.10
N GLY A 155 6.20 11.89 -2.00
CA GLY A 155 6.87 13.17 -1.75
C GLY A 155 8.35 12.99 -1.44
N THR A 156 8.80 13.64 -0.37
CA THR A 156 10.21 13.68 0.01
C THR A 156 10.75 12.33 0.48
N MET A 157 9.89 11.40 0.89
CA MET A 157 10.30 10.05 1.26
C MET A 157 11.03 9.36 0.10
N GLU A 158 10.44 9.32 -1.10
CA GLU A 158 11.11 8.67 -2.23
C GLU A 158 12.38 9.43 -2.65
N LEU A 159 12.38 10.76 -2.57
CA LEU A 159 13.57 11.57 -2.82
C LEU A 159 14.74 11.10 -1.94
N TYR A 160 14.49 10.80 -0.66
CA TYR A 160 15.52 10.27 0.25
C TYR A 160 15.97 8.86 -0.11
N LYS A 161 15.05 7.96 -0.49
CA LYS A 161 15.40 6.62 -0.99
C LYS A 161 16.33 6.71 -2.20
N VAL A 162 16.03 7.57 -3.17
CA VAL A 162 16.88 7.80 -4.35
C VAL A 162 18.19 8.46 -3.95
N TYR A 163 18.20 9.35 -2.95
CA TYR A 163 19.40 10.02 -2.46
C TYR A 163 20.40 9.07 -1.76
N GLN A 164 19.95 7.99 -1.13
CA GLN A 164 20.83 7.04 -0.44
C GLN A 164 21.42 5.93 -1.31
N LYS A 165 20.74 5.57 -2.40
CA LYS A 165 21.23 4.56 -3.35
C LYS A 165 22.42 5.04 -4.17
#